data_AF-A0AAN6GDI3-F1
#
_entry.id   AF-A0AAN6GDI3-F1
#
_cell.length_a   1.000
_cell.length_b   1.000
_cell.length_c   1.000
_cell.angle_alpha   90.00
_cell.angle_beta   90.00
_cell.angle_gamma   90.00
#
_symmetry.space_group_name_H-M   'P 1'
#
loop_
_entity.id
_entity.type
_entity.pdbx_description
1 polymer ?
#
loop_
_entity_poly.entity_id
_entity_poly.type
_entity_poly.pdbx_seq_one_letter_code
_entity_poly.pdbx_strand_id
1 'polypeptide(L)'
;MSCQTAFPPCALPVASSSASSRFDAHQQVERTAADATTTLKPAQLSKRGQSHAAKISPFWAIFDCMLQDAYCPKSNPDGVVNMAIANNSLMEAELLQFANTHRTLEPTDLTYGTSLFGSTRLFNALSHHFNAHFSPFESVRPEHIITGPGCGSLLDQLSTHLLDDGDAFLCAQPFYNGFPADAEPRAGVSVVGVRSPYGAGEGVEDEWYRGAGALAGFEDALLAERGRVKAVLLCQPHNPIGRCYDRAAVIAYGRFCQKHDLHLVSDEIYALSTFATSDNAEPQPFVSALSIDWEAEGVHPSRISVIYSASKDTGMNGIRVGALVTQHNPDLMAAMKVTAKLNMVGSPADALFSALLTDAHFFPRFVATNRARLSASYETIKSWLQHHGIRYQPANAGHFVMVDFTPLLPTVDKDGKKITDLRDADTMLWAKALEHKVAITPGSNYAYPRPGVFRVTFSLLPQALAEGLRRLELVLGLNNDGSTSDVSSKGTWAPPALPAFAFAPFSLQKGTASEMPESSGTEASLSAGGSGSGSGIASAVPSSVEEAILGPSRPRKRARRNTTDGVAGTSSSHLLTPAQLVPELTMAQLKELSAAASSCCC
;
A
#
# COMPACT_ATOMS: atom_id res chain seq x y z
N MET A 1 4.25 -5.52 -19.26
CA MET A 1 3.57 -4.75 -20.34
C MET A 1 2.07 -4.81 -20.07
N SER A 2 1.60 -4.17 -19.00
CA SER A 2 0.20 -3.76 -18.92
C SER A 2 0.13 -2.25 -19.16
N CYS A 3 0.08 -1.85 -20.42
CA CYS A 3 -0.32 -0.48 -20.72
C CYS A 3 -1.84 -0.42 -20.55
N GLN A 4 -2.32 0.36 -19.58
CA GLN A 4 -3.74 0.70 -19.48
C GLN A 4 -4.13 1.51 -20.72
N THR A 5 -5.35 1.28 -21.22
CA THR A 5 -5.94 2.14 -22.25
C THR A 5 -6.17 3.52 -21.64
N ALA A 6 -5.62 4.56 -22.27
CA ALA A 6 -5.80 5.94 -21.82
C ALA A 6 -7.30 6.27 -21.68
N PHE A 7 -7.74 6.57 -20.46
CA PHE A 7 -9.06 7.14 -20.21
C PHE A 7 -8.97 8.67 -20.39
N PRO A 8 -10.05 9.35 -20.81
CA PRO A 8 -10.04 10.81 -20.90
C PRO A 8 -9.72 11.44 -19.53
N PRO A 9 -9.04 12.61 -19.50
CA PRO A 9 -8.62 13.24 -18.25
C PRO A 9 -9.82 13.53 -17.34
N CYS A 10 -9.68 13.18 -16.06
CA CYS A 10 -10.67 13.47 -15.04
C CYS A 10 -10.67 14.97 -14.74
N ALA A 11 -11.82 15.63 -14.87
CA ALA A 11 -11.97 17.02 -14.45
C ALA A 11 -12.03 17.07 -12.91
N LEU A 12 -11.17 17.88 -12.29
CA LEU A 12 -11.22 18.13 -10.85
C LEU A 12 -12.58 18.74 -10.47
N PRO A 13 -13.30 18.20 -9.48
CA PRO A 13 -14.45 18.88 -8.91
C PRO A 13 -13.93 20.11 -8.15
N VAL A 14 -14.14 21.30 -8.71
CA VAL A 14 -13.94 22.55 -7.99
C VAL A 14 -14.97 22.60 -6.87
N ALA A 15 -14.54 22.54 -5.61
CA ALA A 15 -15.40 22.83 -4.49
C ALA A 15 -15.97 24.24 -4.67
N SER A 16 -17.29 24.34 -4.85
CA SER A 16 -17.96 25.64 -4.89
C SER A 16 -17.86 26.29 -3.52
N SER A 17 -16.98 27.28 -3.40
CA SER A 17 -16.96 28.17 -2.24
C SER A 17 -18.29 28.93 -2.17
N SER A 18 -19.01 28.73 -1.08
CA SER A 18 -20.17 29.49 -0.57
C SER A 18 -20.59 30.76 -1.35
N ALA A 19 -21.77 30.71 -1.97
CA ALA A 19 -22.56 31.91 -2.31
C ALA A 19 -23.75 32.00 -1.35
N SER A 20 -23.50 32.41 -0.11
CA SER A 20 -24.55 33.00 0.73
C SER A 20 -24.62 34.49 0.44
N SER A 21 -25.62 34.93 -0.32
CA SER A 21 -26.43 36.13 -0.08
C SER A 21 -26.95 36.79 -1.37
N ARG A 22 -28.22 37.22 -1.27
CA ARG A 22 -28.95 38.23 -2.06
C ARG A 22 -29.73 37.75 -3.28
N PHE A 23 -30.87 38.42 -3.48
CA PHE A 23 -32.01 38.22 -4.40
C PHE A 23 -33.06 37.23 -3.87
N ASP A 24 -34.34 37.56 -3.65
CA ASP A 24 -35.09 38.78 -3.97
C ASP A 24 -36.33 38.92 -3.06
N ALA A 25 -36.66 40.17 -2.75
CA ALA A 25 -37.96 40.55 -2.23
C ALA A 25 -38.95 40.75 -3.39
N HIS A 26 -40.23 40.53 -3.12
CA HIS A 26 -41.42 40.73 -3.97
C HIS A 26 -41.82 39.59 -4.93
N GLN A 27 -42.78 38.77 -4.47
CA GLN A 27 -44.09 38.66 -5.12
C GLN A 27 -45.08 37.97 -4.17
N GLN A 28 -46.02 38.76 -3.63
CA GLN A 28 -47.29 38.26 -3.11
C GLN A 28 -48.29 38.24 -4.27
N VAL A 29 -48.74 37.06 -4.69
CA VAL A 29 -50.07 36.85 -5.28
C VAL A 29 -50.61 35.54 -4.76
N GLU A 30 -51.83 35.62 -4.23
CA GLU A 30 -52.61 34.55 -3.60
C GLU A 30 -52.78 33.31 -4.47
N ARG A 31 -52.55 32.13 -3.89
CA ARG A 31 -53.23 30.89 -4.27
C ARG A 31 -53.79 30.23 -3.02
N THR A 32 -55.09 29.98 -3.09
CA THR A 32 -55.95 29.30 -2.14
C THR A 32 -55.55 27.83 -1.96
N ALA A 33 -55.81 27.36 -0.73
CA ALA A 33 -55.67 26.01 -0.18
C ALA A 33 -55.53 24.83 -1.16
N ALA A 34 -54.37 24.14 -1.07
CA ALA A 34 -54.18 22.69 -0.98
C ALA A 34 -52.83 22.31 -1.60
N ASP A 35 -51.78 22.27 -0.80
CA ASP A 35 -50.72 21.27 -0.93
C ASP A 35 -49.81 21.37 0.29
N ALA A 36 -49.96 20.42 1.20
CA ALA A 36 -48.90 20.11 2.14
C ALA A 36 -47.74 19.55 1.32
N THR A 37 -46.90 20.44 0.79
CA THR A 37 -45.60 20.08 0.24
C THR A 37 -44.77 19.61 1.42
N THR A 38 -44.88 18.32 1.75
CA THR A 38 -43.98 17.61 2.64
C THR A 38 -42.57 17.82 2.09
N THR A 39 -41.85 18.79 2.66
CA THR A 39 -40.42 18.96 2.41
C THR A 39 -39.73 17.70 2.91
N LEU A 40 -39.30 16.87 1.97
CA LEU A 40 -38.59 15.63 2.29
C LEU A 40 -37.31 16.02 3.03
N LYS A 41 -37.13 15.50 4.24
CA LYS A 41 -35.92 15.74 5.02
C LYS A 41 -34.74 15.06 4.33
N PRO A 42 -33.57 15.72 4.23
CA PRO A 42 -32.36 15.10 3.69
C PRO A 42 -31.92 13.94 4.58
N ALA A 43 -31.32 12.91 3.97
CA ALA A 43 -30.70 11.81 4.69
C ALA A 43 -29.57 12.33 5.59
N GLN A 44 -29.40 11.71 6.77
CA GLN A 44 -28.35 12.06 7.72
C GLN A 44 -27.41 10.88 7.93
N LEU A 45 -26.10 11.14 7.90
CA LEU A 45 -25.08 10.17 8.31
C LEU A 45 -24.96 10.15 9.84
N SER A 46 -24.40 9.08 10.39
CA SER A 46 -23.94 9.07 11.79
C SER A 46 -22.90 10.16 12.03
N LYS A 47 -22.69 10.60 13.28
CA LYS A 47 -21.67 11.60 13.61
C LYS A 47 -20.28 11.20 13.09
N ARG A 48 -19.94 9.91 13.18
CA ARG A 48 -18.71 9.34 12.62
C ARG A 48 -18.67 9.46 11.10
N GLY A 49 -19.75 9.08 10.42
CA GLY A 49 -19.87 9.21 8.97
C GLY A 49 -19.74 10.66 8.48
N GLN A 50 -20.35 11.62 9.20
CA GLN A 50 -20.21 13.05 8.91
C GLN A 50 -18.76 13.52 9.11
N SER A 51 -18.11 13.11 10.21
CA SER A 51 -16.71 13.43 10.47
C SER A 51 -15.78 12.84 9.40
N HIS A 52 -16.01 11.60 8.96
CA HIS A 52 -15.20 10.97 7.91
C HIS A 52 -15.40 11.64 6.55
N ALA A 53 -16.63 12.01 6.20
CA ALA A 53 -16.92 12.72 4.97
C ALA A 53 -16.15 14.04 4.89
N ALA A 54 -15.99 14.75 6.01
CA ALA A 54 -15.20 15.97 6.09
C ALA A 54 -13.68 15.76 5.93
N LYS A 55 -13.17 14.52 6.06
CA LYS A 55 -11.75 14.18 5.87
C LYS A 55 -11.37 13.89 4.42
N ILE A 56 -12.35 13.66 3.53
CA ILE A 56 -12.07 13.52 2.10
C ILE A 56 -11.71 14.89 1.54
N SER A 57 -10.45 15.05 1.18
CA SER A 57 -9.90 16.29 0.66
C SER A 57 -9.69 16.26 -0.85
N PRO A 58 -9.45 17.41 -1.50
CA PRO A 58 -9.12 17.45 -2.92
C PRO A 58 -7.81 16.71 -3.28
N PHE A 59 -6.98 16.35 -2.30
CA PHE A 59 -5.82 15.48 -2.50
C PHE A 59 -6.20 14.12 -3.10
N TRP A 60 -7.35 13.54 -2.71
CA TRP A 60 -7.82 12.28 -3.29
C TRP A 60 -8.10 12.38 -4.79
N ALA A 61 -8.63 13.52 -5.24
CA ALA A 61 -8.84 13.75 -6.67
C ALA A 61 -7.50 13.87 -7.42
N ILE A 62 -6.50 14.53 -6.83
CA ILE A 62 -5.14 14.59 -7.39
C ILE A 62 -4.54 13.18 -7.48
N PHE A 63 -4.73 12.38 -6.44
CA PHE A 63 -4.24 11.01 -6.38
C PHE A 63 -4.89 10.11 -7.44
N ASP A 64 -6.21 10.20 -7.60
CA ASP A 64 -6.95 9.49 -8.65
C ASP A 64 -6.48 9.91 -10.05
N CYS A 65 -6.31 11.21 -10.30
CA CYS A 65 -5.77 11.73 -11.55
C CYS A 65 -4.36 11.17 -11.84
N MET A 66 -3.49 11.15 -10.84
CA MET A 66 -2.14 10.59 -10.96
C MET A 66 -2.17 9.11 -11.35
N LEU A 67 -3.06 8.31 -10.75
CA LEU A 67 -3.18 6.88 -11.05
C LEU A 67 -3.80 6.62 -12.42
N GLN A 68 -4.79 7.41 -12.83
CA GLN A 68 -5.45 7.29 -14.13
C GLN A 68 -4.56 7.75 -15.30
N ASP A 69 -3.68 8.71 -15.05
CA ASP A 69 -2.71 9.24 -16.01
C ASP A 69 -1.31 8.64 -15.82
N ALA A 70 -1.21 7.36 -15.46
CA ALA A 70 0.09 6.74 -15.18
C ALA A 70 0.98 6.66 -16.44
N TYR A 71 2.27 6.94 -16.28
CA TYR A 71 3.28 6.80 -17.35
C TYR A 71 3.38 5.35 -17.86
N CYS A 72 3.28 5.18 -19.19
CA CYS A 72 3.69 3.95 -19.89
C CYS A 72 4.58 4.37 -21.06
N PRO A 73 5.82 3.88 -21.20
CA PRO A 73 6.73 4.30 -22.28
C PRO A 73 6.17 4.03 -23.68
N LYS A 74 5.16 3.16 -23.81
CA LYS A 74 4.51 2.81 -25.08
C LYS A 74 3.14 3.46 -25.29
N SER A 75 2.26 3.45 -24.29
CA SER A 75 0.87 3.91 -24.46
C SER A 75 0.58 5.28 -23.87
N ASN A 76 1.39 5.75 -22.92
CA ASN A 76 1.20 7.04 -22.26
C ASN A 76 2.55 7.64 -21.85
N PRO A 77 3.41 8.00 -22.83
CA PRO A 77 4.74 8.53 -22.55
C PRO A 77 4.69 9.89 -21.81
N ASP A 78 3.58 10.63 -21.92
CA ASP A 78 3.38 11.92 -21.26
C ASP A 78 2.70 11.80 -19.88
N GLY A 79 2.31 10.58 -19.49
CA GLY A 79 1.67 10.31 -18.20
C GLY A 79 2.61 10.54 -17.01
N VAL A 80 2.05 10.62 -15.80
CA VAL A 80 2.76 10.85 -14.54
C VAL A 80 3.67 9.67 -14.20
N VAL A 81 4.96 9.93 -14.03
CA VAL A 81 5.90 8.96 -13.47
C VAL A 81 5.70 8.93 -11.95
N ASN A 82 5.18 7.83 -11.43
CA ASN A 82 4.89 7.70 -10.01
C ASN A 82 6.12 7.28 -9.21
N MET A 83 6.79 8.27 -8.61
CA MET A 83 7.87 8.08 -7.63
C MET A 83 7.40 8.41 -6.20
N ALA A 84 6.10 8.58 -5.98
CA ALA A 84 5.50 8.96 -4.70
C ALA A 84 5.06 7.72 -3.92
N ILE A 85 4.37 6.79 -4.58
CA ILE A 85 3.83 5.57 -3.97
C ILE A 85 4.90 4.47 -3.97
N ALA A 86 5.11 3.85 -2.81
CA ALA A 86 6.00 2.69 -2.66
C ALA A 86 5.42 1.43 -3.32
N ASN A 87 5.43 1.40 -4.66
CA ASN A 87 5.05 0.30 -5.53
C ASN A 87 6.29 -0.34 -6.16
N ASN A 88 6.37 -1.67 -6.17
CA ASN A 88 7.50 -2.38 -6.76
C ASN A 88 7.13 -2.99 -8.12
N SER A 89 7.56 -2.32 -9.19
CA SER A 89 7.35 -2.76 -10.57
C SER A 89 8.49 -3.62 -11.12
N LEU A 90 9.56 -3.83 -10.35
CA LEU A 90 10.79 -4.46 -10.84
C LEU A 90 10.61 -5.91 -11.28
N MET A 91 9.59 -6.60 -10.77
CA MET A 91 9.26 -7.99 -11.08
C MET A 91 7.92 -8.16 -11.82
N GLU A 92 7.36 -7.08 -12.38
CA GLU A 92 6.01 -7.08 -12.99
C GLU A 92 5.87 -8.16 -14.08
N ALA A 93 6.88 -8.32 -14.94
CA ALA A 93 6.80 -9.26 -16.06
C ALA A 93 6.74 -10.72 -15.59
N GLU A 94 7.59 -11.09 -14.64
CA GLU A 94 7.65 -12.42 -14.05
C GLU A 94 6.37 -12.74 -13.26
N LEU A 95 5.86 -11.78 -12.49
CA LEU A 95 4.61 -11.93 -11.74
C LEU A 95 3.41 -12.10 -12.66
N LEU A 96 3.31 -11.31 -13.74
CA LEU A 96 2.25 -11.46 -14.72
C LEU A 96 2.34 -12.83 -15.40
N GLN A 97 3.54 -13.30 -15.75
CA GLN A 97 3.71 -14.62 -16.33
C GLN A 97 3.26 -15.72 -15.35
N PHE A 98 3.74 -15.67 -14.10
CA PHE A 98 3.38 -16.61 -13.05
C PHE A 98 1.87 -16.61 -12.79
N ALA A 99 1.27 -15.42 -12.65
CA ALA A 99 -0.15 -15.26 -12.39
C ALA A 99 -1.03 -15.66 -13.57
N ASN A 100 -0.52 -15.68 -14.80
CA ASN A 100 -1.26 -16.21 -15.96
C ASN A 100 -1.25 -17.74 -15.99
N THR A 101 -0.24 -18.40 -15.43
CA THR A 101 -0.13 -19.87 -15.42
C THR A 101 -0.69 -20.52 -14.15
N HIS A 102 -0.91 -19.75 -13.07
CA HIS A 102 -1.42 -20.25 -11.78
C HIS A 102 -2.78 -19.65 -11.41
N ARG A 103 -3.77 -19.81 -12.30
CA ARG A 103 -5.14 -19.27 -12.14
C ARG A 103 -6.21 -20.30 -11.78
N THR A 104 -5.81 -21.56 -11.62
CA THR A 104 -6.78 -22.63 -11.42
C THR A 104 -7.51 -22.43 -10.10
N LEU A 105 -8.83 -22.23 -10.18
CA LEU A 105 -9.73 -22.21 -9.04
C LEU A 105 -10.36 -23.60 -8.90
N GLU A 106 -10.51 -24.03 -7.65
CA GLU A 106 -11.21 -25.27 -7.30
C GLU A 106 -12.69 -24.98 -6.99
N PRO A 107 -13.59 -25.98 -7.02
CA PRO A 107 -14.98 -25.77 -6.62
C PRO A 107 -15.15 -25.13 -5.22
N THR A 108 -14.25 -25.45 -4.29
CA THR A 108 -14.19 -24.86 -2.94
C THR A 108 -13.91 -23.35 -2.96
N ASP A 109 -13.16 -22.84 -3.93
CA ASP A 109 -12.86 -21.41 -4.10
C ASP A 109 -14.10 -20.59 -4.47
N LEU A 110 -15.15 -21.23 -5.00
CA LEU A 110 -16.44 -20.61 -5.30
C LEU A 110 -17.42 -20.61 -4.12
N THR A 111 -16.96 -21.06 -2.94
CA THR A 111 -17.75 -21.14 -1.70
C THR A 111 -17.09 -20.32 -0.58
N TYR A 112 -17.48 -20.55 0.67
CA TYR A 112 -16.79 -19.99 1.85
C TYR A 112 -15.42 -20.64 2.13
N GLY A 113 -14.92 -21.49 1.22
CA GLY A 113 -13.64 -22.17 1.35
C GLY A 113 -13.67 -23.20 2.48
N THR A 114 -12.52 -23.37 3.13
CA THR A 114 -12.31 -24.37 4.20
C THR A 114 -12.55 -23.83 5.61
N SER A 115 -12.75 -22.51 5.76
CA SER A 115 -13.05 -21.87 7.04
C SER A 115 -13.52 -20.42 6.81
N LEU A 116 -14.44 -19.95 7.66
CA LEU A 116 -14.94 -18.56 7.66
C LEU A 116 -13.91 -17.54 8.16
N PHE A 117 -12.75 -17.99 8.63
CA PHE A 117 -11.68 -17.16 9.17
C PHE A 117 -10.48 -17.04 8.21
N GLY A 118 -10.52 -17.71 7.06
CA GLY A 118 -9.42 -17.85 6.11
C GLY A 118 -9.22 -19.30 5.69
N SER A 119 -8.61 -19.53 4.53
CA SER A 119 -8.45 -20.89 4.00
C SER A 119 -7.25 -21.62 4.62
N THR A 120 -7.40 -22.93 4.80
CA THR A 120 -6.30 -23.83 5.20
C THR A 120 -5.14 -23.77 4.21
N ARG A 121 -5.41 -23.60 2.91
CA ARG A 121 -4.39 -23.49 1.86
C ARG A 121 -3.48 -22.29 2.10
N LEU A 122 -4.07 -21.12 2.31
CA LEU A 122 -3.33 -19.89 2.56
C LEU A 122 -2.62 -19.89 3.92
N PHE A 123 -3.24 -20.42 4.97
CA PHE A 123 -2.58 -20.54 6.27
C PHE A 123 -1.36 -21.46 6.21
N ASN A 124 -1.43 -22.59 5.50
CA ASN A 124 -0.29 -23.48 5.30
C ASN A 124 0.82 -22.81 4.48
N ALA A 125 0.45 -22.09 3.41
CA ALA A 125 1.40 -21.35 2.58
C ALA A 125 2.13 -20.24 3.36
N LEU A 126 1.40 -19.48 4.18
CA LEU A 126 1.96 -18.45 5.05
C LEU A 126 2.82 -19.06 6.16
N SER A 127 2.38 -20.14 6.80
CA SER A 127 3.18 -20.87 7.79
C SER A 127 4.51 -21.35 7.18
N HIS A 128 4.47 -21.95 5.98
CA HIS A 128 5.69 -22.30 5.24
C HIS A 128 6.58 -21.07 4.99
N HIS A 129 5.99 -19.97 4.52
CA HIS A 129 6.70 -18.73 4.23
C HIS A 129 7.43 -18.15 5.44
N PHE A 130 6.74 -17.99 6.58
CA PHE A 130 7.35 -17.45 7.79
C PHE A 130 8.48 -18.36 8.29
N ASN A 131 8.26 -19.67 8.32
CA ASN A 131 9.28 -20.63 8.75
C ASN A 131 10.51 -20.64 7.82
N ALA A 132 10.33 -20.40 6.52
CA ALA A 132 11.43 -20.39 5.54
C ALA A 132 12.22 -19.08 5.52
N HIS A 133 11.58 -17.93 5.79
CA HIS A 133 12.17 -16.62 5.51
C HIS A 133 12.32 -15.68 6.72
N PHE A 134 11.63 -15.94 7.83
CA PHE A 134 11.65 -15.08 9.02
C PHE A 134 12.46 -15.67 10.18
N SER A 135 13.00 -16.88 10.01
CA SER A 135 13.80 -17.59 11.01
C SER A 135 13.17 -17.57 12.41
N PRO A 136 11.89 -17.97 12.55
CA PRO A 136 11.19 -17.83 13.81
C PRO A 136 11.81 -18.74 14.88
N PHE A 137 11.83 -18.28 16.14
CA PHE A 137 12.35 -19.05 17.26
C PHE A 137 11.52 -20.31 17.52
N GLU A 138 10.19 -20.17 17.55
CA GLU A 138 9.24 -21.26 17.48
C GLU A 138 8.59 -21.30 16.10
N SER A 139 8.45 -22.50 15.52
CA SER A 139 7.77 -22.68 14.23
C SER A 139 6.37 -22.08 14.23
N VAL A 140 6.09 -21.23 13.23
CA VAL A 140 4.77 -20.62 13.03
C VAL A 140 3.83 -21.67 12.47
N ARG A 141 2.72 -21.93 13.14
CA ARG A 141 1.70 -22.90 12.74
C ARG A 141 0.46 -22.22 12.14
N PRO A 142 -0.34 -22.91 11.32
CA PRO A 142 -1.56 -22.34 10.73
C PRO A 142 -2.51 -21.69 11.75
N GLU A 143 -2.64 -22.25 12.96
CA GLU A 143 -3.51 -21.70 14.01
C GLU A 143 -3.02 -20.38 14.63
N HIS A 144 -1.76 -20.00 14.40
CA HIS A 144 -1.17 -18.72 14.81
C HIS A 144 -1.49 -17.59 13.85
N ILE A 145 -2.14 -17.88 12.72
CA ILE A 145 -2.30 -16.96 11.60
C ILE A 145 -3.76 -16.56 11.43
N ILE A 146 -3.99 -15.29 11.16
CA ILE A 146 -5.24 -14.79 10.59
C ILE A 146 -4.95 -13.86 9.42
N THR A 147 -5.81 -13.86 8.41
CA THR A 147 -5.59 -13.10 7.17
C THR A 147 -6.60 -11.98 7.02
N GLY A 148 -6.24 -10.99 6.19
CA GLY A 148 -7.07 -9.83 5.88
C GLY A 148 -6.71 -9.24 4.51
N PRO A 149 -7.52 -8.32 3.95
CA PRO A 149 -7.20 -7.58 2.73
C PRO A 149 -6.04 -6.57 2.91
N GLY A 150 -4.84 -7.11 3.17
CA GLY A 150 -3.57 -6.43 3.46
C GLY A 150 -3.43 -5.91 4.89
N CYS A 151 -2.24 -5.38 5.22
CA CYS A 151 -1.88 -4.95 6.57
C CYS A 151 -2.84 -3.90 7.15
N GLY A 152 -3.29 -2.91 6.36
CA GLY A 152 -4.19 -1.86 6.88
C GLY A 152 -5.48 -2.41 7.49
N SER A 153 -6.10 -3.43 6.86
CA SER A 153 -7.29 -4.09 7.41
C SER A 153 -7.03 -4.89 8.68
N LEU A 154 -5.80 -5.39 8.84
CA LEU A 154 -5.38 -6.12 10.04
C LEU A 154 -5.07 -5.14 11.17
N LEU A 155 -4.46 -3.99 10.85
CA LEU A 155 -4.22 -2.91 11.80
C LEU A 155 -5.54 -2.29 12.28
N ASP A 156 -6.52 -2.09 11.40
CA ASP A 156 -7.88 -1.67 11.77
C ASP A 156 -8.54 -2.64 12.77
N GLN A 157 -8.42 -3.95 12.51
CA GLN A 157 -8.95 -4.97 13.42
C GLN A 157 -8.19 -5.01 14.75
N LEU A 158 -6.85 -4.97 14.71
CA LEU A 158 -6.02 -4.91 15.92
C LEU A 158 -6.36 -3.67 16.75
N SER A 159 -6.55 -2.52 16.11
CA SER A 159 -6.93 -1.27 16.79
C SER A 159 -8.29 -1.41 17.47
N THR A 160 -9.23 -2.12 16.86
CA THR A 160 -10.56 -2.37 17.45
C THR A 160 -10.50 -3.34 18.65
N HIS A 161 -9.56 -4.30 18.66
CA HIS A 161 -9.54 -5.38 19.65
C HIS A 161 -8.50 -5.21 20.76
N LEU A 162 -7.47 -4.40 20.54
CA LEU A 162 -6.42 -4.13 21.53
C LEU A 162 -6.60 -2.80 22.28
N LEU A 163 -7.38 -1.86 21.72
CA LEU A 163 -7.49 -0.49 22.22
C LEU A 163 -8.96 -0.08 22.36
N ASP A 164 -9.25 0.75 23.36
CA ASP A 164 -10.54 1.42 23.53
C ASP A 164 -10.58 2.78 22.80
N ASP A 165 -11.78 3.36 22.63
CA ASP A 165 -11.95 4.72 22.09
C ASP A 165 -11.15 5.74 22.93
N GLY A 166 -10.28 6.50 22.26
CA GLY A 166 -9.38 7.47 22.90
C GLY A 166 -7.99 6.93 23.30
N ASP A 167 -7.75 5.61 23.25
CA ASP A 167 -6.42 5.04 23.46
C ASP A 167 -5.46 5.38 22.32
N ALA A 168 -4.17 5.08 22.53
CA ALA A 168 -3.10 5.44 21.60
C ALA A 168 -2.12 4.30 21.32
N PHE A 169 -1.61 4.29 20.09
CA PHE A 169 -0.35 3.66 19.73
C PHE A 169 0.80 4.66 19.87
N LEU A 170 1.99 4.20 20.27
CA LEU A 170 3.25 4.92 20.02
C LEU A 170 3.93 4.37 18.76
N CYS A 171 4.54 5.24 17.96
CA CYS A 171 5.33 4.83 16.79
C CYS A 171 6.53 5.77 16.61
N ALA A 172 7.70 5.23 16.25
CA ALA A 172 8.88 6.04 15.97
C ALA A 172 8.63 6.98 14.77
N GLN A 173 8.82 8.28 14.97
CA GLN A 173 8.71 9.33 13.95
C GLN A 173 10.06 9.54 13.26
N PRO A 174 10.12 9.71 11.93
CA PRO A 174 9.00 9.68 10.96
C PRO A 174 8.41 8.28 10.77
N PHE A 175 7.13 8.17 10.38
CA PHE A 175 6.44 6.88 10.22
C PHE A 175 5.57 6.83 8.96
N TYR A 176 5.09 5.65 8.60
CA TYR A 176 4.16 5.44 7.50
C TYR A 176 2.88 6.26 7.70
N ASN A 177 2.62 7.19 6.78
CA ASN A 177 1.43 8.06 6.77
C ASN A 177 0.09 7.30 6.79
N GLY A 178 0.07 6.02 6.39
CA GLY A 178 -1.13 5.19 6.48
C GLY A 178 -1.41 4.63 7.87
N PHE A 179 -0.48 4.64 8.84
CA PHE A 179 -0.79 4.10 10.18
C PHE A 179 -1.97 4.81 10.87
N PRO A 180 -2.02 6.16 10.95
CA PRO A 180 -3.22 6.86 11.44
C PRO A 180 -4.48 6.48 10.64
N ALA A 181 -4.36 6.37 9.31
CA ALA A 181 -5.49 6.08 8.45
C ALA A 181 -6.07 4.68 8.61
N ASP A 182 -5.20 3.71 8.88
CA ASP A 182 -5.56 2.31 9.03
C ASP A 182 -6.08 2.04 10.45
N ALA A 183 -5.53 2.69 11.47
CA ALA A 183 -5.87 2.44 12.88
C ALA A 183 -7.07 3.27 13.39
N GLU A 184 -7.10 4.57 13.10
CA GLU A 184 -7.95 5.52 13.84
C GLU A 184 -9.44 5.55 13.44
N PRO A 185 -9.83 5.52 12.14
CA PRO A 185 -11.19 5.91 11.74
C PRO A 185 -12.32 5.08 12.38
N ARG A 186 -12.10 3.79 12.59
CA ARG A 186 -13.11 2.91 13.16
C ARG A 186 -12.98 2.71 14.66
N ALA A 187 -11.75 2.63 15.17
CA ALA A 187 -11.50 2.35 16.58
C ALA A 187 -11.57 3.62 17.46
N GLY A 188 -11.41 4.82 16.87
CA GLY A 188 -11.37 6.07 17.64
C GLY A 188 -10.09 6.26 18.46
N VAL A 189 -9.04 5.52 18.09
CA VAL A 189 -7.71 5.59 18.69
C VAL A 189 -6.87 6.69 18.03
N SER A 190 -5.62 6.85 18.48
CA SER A 190 -4.64 7.75 17.88
C SER A 190 -3.28 7.07 17.66
N VAL A 191 -2.55 7.46 16.61
CA VAL A 191 -1.15 7.06 16.42
C VAL A 191 -0.24 8.24 16.76
N VAL A 192 0.54 8.09 17.83
CA VAL A 192 1.39 9.15 18.38
C VAL A 192 2.84 8.94 17.98
N GLY A 193 3.41 9.92 17.30
CA GLY A 193 4.80 9.92 16.85
C GLY A 193 5.80 10.22 17.96
N VAL A 194 6.83 9.39 18.10
CA VAL A 194 7.96 9.60 19.01
C VAL A 194 9.17 10.07 18.22
N ARG A 195 9.63 11.29 18.47
CA ARG A 195 10.77 11.89 17.76
C ARG A 195 12.10 11.39 18.31
N SER A 196 13.06 11.21 17.41
CA SER A 196 14.46 11.06 17.79
C SER A 196 14.95 12.29 18.55
N PRO A 197 15.58 12.13 19.73
CA PRO A 197 16.25 13.22 20.44
C PRO A 197 17.71 13.37 20.01
N TYR A 198 18.22 12.51 19.12
CA TYR A 198 19.59 12.57 18.64
C TYR A 198 19.74 13.49 17.43
N GLY A 199 20.93 14.06 17.25
CA GLY A 199 21.26 14.82 16.05
C GLY A 199 20.28 15.97 15.77
N ALA A 200 19.70 15.98 14.56
CA ALA A 200 18.68 16.95 14.17
C ALA A 200 17.26 16.51 14.54
N GLY A 201 17.13 15.36 15.20
CA GLY A 201 15.89 14.73 15.59
C GLY A 201 15.11 14.14 14.42
N GLU A 202 15.82 13.77 13.35
CA GLU A 202 15.23 13.37 12.06
C GLU A 202 14.86 11.88 12.02
N GLY A 203 15.26 11.10 13.03
CA GLY A 203 14.99 9.66 13.08
C GLY A 203 15.85 8.88 12.09
N VAL A 204 17.00 9.44 11.73
CA VAL A 204 17.97 8.87 10.77
C VAL A 204 19.32 8.59 11.42
N GLU A 205 19.49 9.05 12.66
CA GLU A 205 20.69 8.89 13.46
C GLU A 205 20.93 7.41 13.80
N ASP A 206 22.18 6.96 13.74
CA ASP A 206 22.52 5.54 13.90
C ASP A 206 22.15 5.00 15.27
N GLU A 207 22.26 5.82 16.31
CA GLU A 207 21.88 5.50 17.68
C GLU A 207 20.38 5.15 17.78
N TRP A 208 19.54 5.73 16.92
CA TRP A 208 18.11 5.47 16.89
C TRP A 208 17.74 4.09 16.31
N TYR A 209 18.67 3.40 15.66
CA TYR A 209 18.44 2.07 15.09
C TYR A 209 19.13 0.94 15.88
N ARG A 210 19.77 1.26 17.02
CA ARG A 210 20.63 0.34 17.77
C ARG A 210 20.24 0.22 19.23
N GLY A 211 20.01 -1.02 19.68
CA GLY A 211 19.77 -1.32 21.10
C GLY A 211 18.71 -0.44 21.76
N ALA A 212 18.94 -0.05 23.01
CA ALA A 212 18.05 0.84 23.76
C ALA A 212 17.95 2.26 23.18
N GLY A 213 18.89 2.68 22.32
CA GLY A 213 18.86 3.98 21.66
C GLY A 213 17.61 4.15 20.78
N ALA A 214 17.08 3.06 20.23
CA ALA A 214 15.84 3.05 19.45
C ALA A 214 14.58 3.44 20.25
N LEU A 215 14.67 3.47 21.58
CA LEU A 215 13.58 3.87 22.47
C LEU A 215 13.79 5.21 23.15
N ALA A 216 14.80 5.98 22.77
CA ALA A 216 14.96 7.31 23.35
C ALA A 216 13.68 8.14 23.07
N GLY A 217 13.23 8.97 24.01
CA GLY A 217 11.94 9.70 23.90
C GLY A 217 10.64 8.87 24.06
N PHE A 218 10.67 7.53 24.01
CA PHE A 218 9.44 6.73 24.19
C PHE A 218 8.87 6.82 25.62
N GLU A 219 9.72 6.89 26.63
CA GLU A 219 9.30 7.11 28.02
C GLU A 219 8.60 8.47 28.19
N ASP A 220 9.14 9.53 27.59
CA ASP A 220 8.55 10.88 27.65
C ASP A 220 7.21 10.93 26.92
N ALA A 221 7.11 10.28 25.75
CA ALA A 221 5.87 10.18 25.00
C ALA A 221 4.81 9.40 25.78
N LEU A 222 5.17 8.28 26.41
CA LEU A 222 4.27 7.49 27.25
C LEU A 222 3.70 8.31 28.41
N LEU A 223 4.55 9.09 29.09
CA LEU A 223 4.14 9.99 30.17
C LEU A 223 3.21 11.10 29.67
N ALA A 224 3.50 11.68 28.51
CA ALA A 224 2.70 12.75 27.91
C ALA A 224 1.26 12.29 27.56
N GLU A 225 1.11 11.02 27.18
CA GLU A 225 -0.18 10.42 26.81
C GLU A 225 -1.04 10.00 28.02
N ARG A 226 -0.53 10.10 29.25
CA ARG A 226 -1.28 9.93 30.52
C ARG A 226 -2.02 8.59 30.64
N GLY A 227 -1.36 7.50 30.26
CA GLY A 227 -1.88 6.13 30.41
C GLY A 227 -2.83 5.65 29.28
N ARG A 228 -3.01 6.47 28.23
CA ARG A 228 -3.79 6.10 27.03
C ARG A 228 -3.05 5.14 26.10
N VAL A 229 -1.73 5.01 26.22
CA VAL A 229 -0.97 4.10 25.35
C VAL A 229 -1.25 2.66 25.74
N LYS A 230 -1.62 1.82 24.77
CA LYS A 230 -1.79 0.35 24.96
C LYS A 230 -0.88 -0.50 24.07
N ALA A 231 -0.30 0.10 23.04
CA ALA A 231 0.52 -0.62 22.09
C ALA A 231 1.61 0.26 21.46
N VAL A 232 2.66 -0.39 20.97
CA VAL A 232 3.71 0.22 20.15
C VAL A 232 3.66 -0.38 18.75
N LEU A 233 3.70 0.48 17.72
CA LEU A 233 3.86 0.11 16.32
C LEU A 233 5.34 0.23 15.93
N LEU A 234 5.96 -0.89 15.61
CA LEU A 234 7.31 -0.95 15.06
C LEU A 234 7.22 -1.25 13.57
N CYS A 235 7.73 -0.37 12.71
CA CYS A 235 7.87 -0.63 11.28
C CYS A 235 9.31 -1.06 10.98
N GLN A 236 9.51 -2.32 10.58
CA GLN A 236 10.82 -2.98 10.49
C GLN A 236 10.82 -3.90 9.27
N PRO A 237 11.50 -3.57 8.16
CA PRO A 237 12.25 -2.34 7.90
C PRO A 237 11.42 -1.04 7.90
N HIS A 238 12.06 0.07 8.28
CA HIS A 238 11.40 1.33 8.62
C HIS A 238 10.98 2.15 7.40
N ASN A 239 9.68 2.34 7.22
CA ASN A 239 9.10 3.31 6.28
C ASN A 239 8.87 4.66 7.00
N PRO A 240 9.48 5.78 6.55
CA PRO A 240 10.01 6.03 5.20
C PRO A 240 11.54 6.01 5.05
N ILE A 241 12.31 5.64 6.08
CA ILE A 241 13.78 5.82 6.07
C ILE A 241 14.51 4.76 5.23
N GLY A 242 13.98 3.54 5.14
CA GLY A 242 14.59 2.45 4.38
C GLY A 242 15.74 1.76 5.11
N ARG A 243 15.66 1.68 6.45
CA ARG A 243 16.65 1.07 7.33
C ARG A 243 16.07 -0.04 8.21
N CYS A 244 16.91 -0.97 8.63
CA CYS A 244 16.57 -2.01 9.60
C CYS A 244 17.09 -1.63 11.00
N TYR A 245 16.30 -1.91 12.03
CA TYR A 245 16.72 -1.94 13.43
C TYR A 245 17.53 -3.21 13.70
N ASP A 246 18.57 -3.10 14.53
CA ASP A 246 19.33 -4.26 14.98
C ASP A 246 18.54 -5.15 15.94
N ARG A 247 19.02 -6.38 16.18
CA ARG A 247 18.34 -7.33 17.07
C ARG A 247 18.15 -6.73 18.48
N ALA A 248 19.15 -6.02 18.98
CA ALA A 248 19.09 -5.42 20.31
C ALA A 248 18.00 -4.34 20.42
N ALA A 249 17.75 -3.58 19.35
CA ALA A 249 16.67 -2.61 19.27
C ALA A 249 15.30 -3.30 19.27
N VAL A 250 15.10 -4.35 18.47
CA VAL A 250 13.83 -5.11 18.46
C VAL A 250 13.53 -5.69 19.86
N ILE A 251 14.54 -6.24 20.54
CA ILE A 251 14.40 -6.68 21.94
C ILE A 251 14.03 -5.52 22.87
N ALA A 252 14.67 -4.35 22.69
CA ALA A 252 14.40 -3.18 23.51
C ALA A 252 12.93 -2.75 23.41
N TYR A 253 12.37 -2.71 22.18
CA TYR A 253 10.93 -2.50 21.95
C TYR A 253 10.06 -3.48 22.74
N GLY A 254 10.35 -4.78 22.67
CA GLY A 254 9.60 -5.79 23.42
C GLY A 254 9.72 -5.62 24.95
N ARG A 255 10.92 -5.32 25.47
CA ARG A 255 11.15 -5.06 26.89
C ARG A 255 10.43 -3.82 27.40
N PHE A 256 10.38 -2.77 26.60
CA PHE A 256 9.60 -1.57 26.92
C PHE A 256 8.10 -1.89 26.97
N CYS A 257 7.58 -2.65 26.00
CA CYS A 257 6.19 -3.08 26.04
C CYS A 257 5.89 -3.94 27.27
N GLN A 258 6.77 -4.88 27.63
CA GLN A 258 6.63 -5.67 28.86
C GLN A 258 6.63 -4.79 30.12
N LYS A 259 7.58 -3.84 30.22
CA LYS A 259 7.73 -2.96 31.39
C LYS A 259 6.48 -2.12 31.64
N HIS A 260 5.81 -1.69 30.58
CA HIS A 260 4.68 -0.75 30.64
C HIS A 260 3.32 -1.38 30.34
N ASP A 261 3.26 -2.71 30.33
CA ASP A 261 2.02 -3.48 30.04
C ASP A 261 1.38 -3.14 28.69
N LEU A 262 2.20 -3.02 27.64
CA LEU A 262 1.79 -2.71 26.27
C LEU A 262 1.90 -3.94 25.36
N HIS A 263 1.23 -3.88 24.21
CA HIS A 263 1.46 -4.79 23.08
C HIS A 263 2.54 -4.24 22.14
N LEU A 264 3.28 -5.13 21.47
CA LEU A 264 4.14 -4.79 20.35
C LEU A 264 3.53 -5.35 19.06
N VAL A 265 3.22 -4.44 18.12
CA VAL A 265 2.82 -4.80 16.75
C VAL A 265 3.97 -4.46 15.82
N SER A 266 4.66 -5.50 15.32
CA SER A 266 5.76 -5.39 14.35
C SER A 266 5.21 -5.48 12.93
N ASP A 267 5.23 -4.37 12.20
CA ASP A 267 4.98 -4.33 10.76
C ASP A 267 6.24 -4.70 10.00
N GLU A 268 6.24 -5.92 9.46
CA GLU A 268 7.37 -6.53 8.75
C GLU A 268 7.14 -6.63 7.25
N ILE A 269 6.27 -5.78 6.69
CA ILE A 269 5.87 -5.82 5.28
C ILE A 269 7.02 -5.68 4.26
N TYR A 270 8.19 -5.18 4.67
CA TYR A 270 9.39 -5.00 3.84
C TYR A 270 10.50 -6.02 4.13
N ALA A 271 10.22 -7.10 4.87
CA ALA A 271 11.20 -8.09 5.35
C ALA A 271 12.12 -8.66 4.25
N LEU A 272 11.60 -8.88 3.05
CA LEU A 272 12.32 -9.46 1.91
C LEU A 272 12.83 -8.42 0.90
N SER A 273 12.59 -7.14 1.16
CA SER A 273 13.05 -6.02 0.35
C SER A 273 14.32 -5.37 0.92
N THR A 274 15.19 -6.12 1.61
CA THR A 274 16.52 -5.63 1.98
C THR A 274 17.56 -5.93 0.90
N PHE A 275 18.51 -5.02 0.69
CA PHE A 275 19.49 -5.12 -0.37
C PHE A 275 20.82 -4.46 0.03
N ALA A 276 21.90 -4.89 -0.61
CA ALA A 276 23.20 -4.27 -0.45
C ALA A 276 23.31 -3.00 -1.29
N THR A 277 24.09 -2.03 -0.80
CA THR A 277 24.38 -0.78 -1.53
C THR A 277 25.85 -0.44 -1.44
N SER A 278 26.40 0.26 -2.45
CA SER A 278 27.83 0.60 -2.48
C SER A 278 28.23 1.70 -1.49
N ASP A 279 27.26 2.41 -0.91
CA ASP A 279 27.42 3.40 0.16
C ASP A 279 27.07 2.84 1.54
N ASN A 280 26.67 1.56 1.62
CA ASN A 280 26.48 0.82 2.85
C ASN A 280 26.92 -0.64 2.64
N ALA A 281 28.23 -0.87 2.70
CA ALA A 281 28.84 -2.16 2.40
C ALA A 281 28.46 -3.28 3.39
N GLU A 282 28.11 -2.94 4.63
CA GLU A 282 27.67 -3.88 5.67
C GLU A 282 26.29 -3.45 6.21
N PRO A 283 25.22 -3.63 5.41
CA PRO A 283 23.89 -3.21 5.82
C PRO A 283 23.39 -4.05 6.99
N GLN A 284 22.77 -3.41 7.99
CA GLN A 284 22.09 -4.12 9.08
C GLN A 284 21.05 -5.09 8.49
N PRO A 285 21.17 -6.42 8.72
CA PRO A 285 20.18 -7.36 8.25
C PRO A 285 18.84 -7.16 8.97
N PHE A 286 17.76 -7.53 8.27
CA PHE A 286 16.42 -7.57 8.86
C PHE A 286 16.38 -8.63 9.99
N VAL A 287 15.74 -8.26 11.09
CA VAL A 287 15.50 -9.13 12.24
C VAL A 287 14.00 -9.13 12.52
N SER A 288 13.36 -10.28 12.31
CA SER A 288 11.95 -10.47 12.64
C SER A 288 11.75 -10.57 14.14
N ALA A 289 10.67 -9.99 14.65
CA ALA A 289 10.19 -10.21 16.01
C ALA A 289 9.86 -11.70 16.27
N LEU A 290 9.55 -12.50 15.23
CA LEU A 290 9.34 -13.94 15.37
C LEU A 290 10.64 -14.69 15.69
N SER A 291 11.81 -14.14 15.36
CA SER A 291 13.14 -14.78 15.54
C SER A 291 13.70 -14.68 16.97
N ILE A 292 12.95 -14.08 17.89
CA ILE A 292 13.40 -13.77 19.25
C ILE A 292 12.77 -14.76 20.25
N ASP A 293 13.61 -15.35 21.10
CA ASP A 293 13.16 -16.05 22.31
C ASP A 293 12.73 -15.01 23.35
N TRP A 294 11.46 -14.57 23.27
CA TRP A 294 10.94 -13.48 24.10
C TRP A 294 10.95 -13.79 25.59
N GLU A 295 10.68 -15.05 25.97
CA GLU A 295 10.69 -15.46 27.37
C GLU A 295 12.10 -15.33 27.97
N ALA A 296 13.13 -15.76 27.23
CA ALA A 296 14.53 -15.56 27.65
C ALA A 296 14.93 -14.08 27.74
N GLU A 297 14.33 -13.21 26.93
CA GLU A 297 14.53 -11.75 27.02
C GLU A 297 13.72 -11.08 28.14
N GLY A 298 12.90 -11.84 28.87
CA GLY A 298 12.05 -11.37 29.97
C GLY A 298 10.74 -10.73 29.52
N VAL A 299 10.26 -11.05 28.32
CA VAL A 299 9.05 -10.48 27.70
C VAL A 299 8.02 -11.60 27.53
N HIS A 300 6.78 -11.38 27.99
CA HIS A 300 5.73 -12.37 27.80
C HIS A 300 5.33 -12.41 26.30
N PRO A 301 5.45 -13.56 25.61
CA PRO A 301 5.32 -13.62 24.15
C PRO A 301 3.90 -13.32 23.64
N SER A 302 2.87 -13.39 24.50
CA SER A 302 1.50 -12.99 24.12
C SER A 302 1.35 -11.51 23.76
N ARG A 303 2.35 -10.67 24.09
CA ARG A 303 2.36 -9.25 23.73
C ARG A 303 2.79 -9.00 22.28
N ILE A 304 3.36 -10.01 21.63
CA ILE A 304 4.04 -9.86 20.35
C ILE A 304 3.11 -10.30 19.21
N SER A 305 2.92 -9.40 18.27
CA SER A 305 2.15 -9.62 17.05
C SER A 305 2.94 -9.11 15.85
N VAL A 306 2.97 -9.88 14.77
CA VAL A 306 3.63 -9.51 13.50
C VAL A 306 2.60 -9.37 12.40
N ILE A 307 2.64 -8.28 11.64
CA ILE A 307 1.85 -8.12 10.42
C ILE A 307 2.74 -8.13 9.18
N TYR A 308 2.25 -8.77 8.12
CA TYR A 308 2.94 -8.93 6.85
C TYR A 308 1.94 -8.94 5.68
N SER A 309 2.40 -8.66 4.44
CA SER A 309 1.52 -8.66 3.26
C SER A 309 2.26 -8.89 1.95
N ALA A 310 1.56 -9.44 0.96
CA ALA A 310 1.97 -9.51 -0.44
C ALA A 310 2.23 -8.14 -1.10
N SER A 311 1.93 -7.03 -0.42
CA SER A 311 1.83 -5.73 -1.07
C SER A 311 3.18 -5.15 -1.50
N LYS A 312 4.27 -5.44 -0.78
CA LYS A 312 5.55 -4.75 -0.98
C LYS A 312 6.61 -5.70 -1.52
N ASP A 313 7.00 -6.70 -0.74
CA ASP A 313 8.06 -7.65 -1.10
C ASP A 313 7.80 -8.40 -2.41
N THR A 314 6.53 -8.73 -2.70
CA THR A 314 6.16 -9.38 -3.97
C THR A 314 5.59 -8.43 -5.01
N GLY A 315 5.41 -7.13 -4.71
CA GLY A 315 4.85 -6.15 -5.65
C GLY A 315 3.38 -6.38 -6.01
N MET A 316 2.63 -7.12 -5.20
CA MET A 316 1.23 -7.49 -5.47
C MET A 316 0.23 -6.72 -4.59
N ASN A 317 0.41 -5.41 -4.43
CA ASN A 317 -0.50 -4.58 -3.65
C ASN A 317 -1.96 -4.62 -4.12
N GLY A 318 -2.23 -4.90 -5.40
CA GLY A 318 -3.59 -5.00 -5.93
C GLY A 318 -4.39 -6.23 -5.50
N ILE A 319 -3.74 -7.34 -5.08
CA ILE A 319 -4.47 -8.59 -4.77
C ILE A 319 -5.04 -8.64 -3.35
N ARG A 320 -4.64 -7.70 -2.49
CA ARG A 320 -5.16 -7.55 -1.13
C ARG A 320 -5.03 -8.81 -0.27
N VAL A 321 -3.80 -9.24 0.00
CA VAL A 321 -3.52 -10.34 0.93
C VAL A 321 -2.54 -9.89 2.01
N GLY A 322 -2.94 -10.02 3.27
CA GLY A 322 -2.14 -9.76 4.47
C GLY A 322 -2.33 -10.85 5.50
N ALA A 323 -1.38 -10.94 6.43
CA ALA A 323 -1.35 -11.89 7.52
C ALA A 323 -0.97 -11.20 8.82
N LEU A 324 -1.66 -11.57 9.91
CA LEU A 324 -1.25 -11.33 11.29
C LEU A 324 -0.79 -12.67 11.86
N VAL A 325 0.37 -12.68 12.50
CA VAL A 325 0.90 -13.80 13.28
C VAL A 325 0.90 -13.43 14.75
N THR A 326 0.23 -14.24 15.57
CA THR A 326 0.33 -14.18 17.03
C THR A 326 0.37 -15.60 17.60
N GLN A 327 1.51 -15.99 18.16
CA GLN A 327 1.78 -17.39 18.53
C GLN A 327 1.27 -17.76 19.93
N HIS A 328 1.22 -16.78 20.84
CA HIS A 328 0.97 -17.01 22.27
C HIS A 328 -0.19 -16.17 22.84
N ASN A 329 -1.05 -15.60 21.99
CA ASN A 329 -2.22 -14.83 22.43
C ASN A 329 -3.53 -15.42 21.88
N PRO A 330 -4.05 -16.50 22.50
CA PRO A 330 -5.28 -17.15 22.06
C PRO A 330 -6.51 -16.25 22.16
N ASP A 331 -6.55 -15.34 23.12
CA ASP A 331 -7.68 -14.41 23.30
C ASP A 331 -7.72 -13.37 22.18
N LEU A 332 -6.57 -12.79 21.80
CA LEU A 332 -6.46 -11.92 20.64
C LEU A 332 -6.84 -12.68 19.36
N MET A 333 -6.34 -13.90 19.18
CA MET A 333 -6.70 -14.73 18.03
C MET A 333 -8.22 -14.99 17.96
N ALA A 334 -8.86 -15.26 19.10
CA ALA A 334 -10.32 -15.43 19.18
C ALA A 334 -11.05 -14.13 18.83
N ALA A 335 -10.61 -12.97 19.35
CA ALA A 335 -11.19 -11.67 19.05
C ALA A 335 -11.08 -11.33 17.55
N MET A 336 -9.91 -11.53 16.94
CA MET A 336 -9.69 -11.31 15.51
C MET A 336 -10.62 -12.18 14.66
N LYS A 337 -10.87 -13.45 15.04
CA LYS A 337 -11.79 -14.36 14.33
C LYS A 337 -13.24 -13.86 14.32
N VAL A 338 -13.69 -13.11 15.34
CA VAL A 338 -15.06 -12.56 15.39
C VAL A 338 -15.31 -11.58 14.23
N THR A 339 -14.30 -10.80 13.82
CA THR A 339 -14.40 -9.82 12.74
C THR A 339 -13.81 -10.28 11.41
N ALA A 340 -13.15 -11.45 11.37
CA ALA A 340 -12.46 -11.97 10.20
C ALA A 340 -13.37 -12.20 8.99
N LYS A 341 -14.65 -12.58 9.22
CA LYS A 341 -15.62 -12.77 8.13
C LYS A 341 -15.81 -11.51 7.27
N LEU A 342 -15.70 -10.33 7.86
CA LEU A 342 -15.81 -9.04 7.15
C LEU A 342 -14.53 -8.66 6.40
N ASN A 343 -13.44 -9.36 6.69
CA ASN A 343 -12.09 -9.10 6.22
C ASN A 343 -11.52 -10.32 5.49
N MET A 344 -12.35 -11.15 4.88
CA MET A 344 -11.85 -12.32 4.16
C MET A 344 -11.03 -11.90 2.93
N VAL A 345 -9.93 -12.61 2.71
CA VAL A 345 -9.19 -12.58 1.44
C VAL A 345 -10.01 -13.30 0.39
N GLY A 346 -10.18 -12.70 -0.80
CA GLY A 346 -10.90 -13.33 -1.90
C GLY A 346 -10.18 -14.59 -2.42
N SER A 347 -10.93 -15.66 -2.68
CA SER A 347 -10.37 -16.96 -3.06
C SER A 347 -9.39 -16.93 -4.25
N PRO A 348 -9.58 -16.11 -5.31
CA PRO A 348 -8.57 -16.00 -6.37
C PRO A 348 -7.24 -15.40 -5.92
N ALA A 349 -7.27 -14.43 -5.01
CA ALA A 349 -6.06 -13.84 -4.44
C ALA A 349 -5.36 -14.81 -3.49
N ASP A 350 -6.15 -15.54 -2.68
CA ASP A 350 -5.70 -16.64 -1.84
C ASP A 350 -4.98 -17.71 -2.68
N ALA A 351 -5.61 -18.22 -3.74
CA ALA A 351 -5.06 -19.27 -4.59
C ALA A 351 -3.73 -18.83 -5.23
N LEU A 352 -3.72 -17.62 -5.81
CA LEU A 352 -2.53 -17.07 -6.47
C LEU A 352 -1.38 -16.86 -5.49
N PHE A 353 -1.64 -16.25 -4.33
CA PHE A 353 -0.59 -15.99 -3.35
C PHE A 353 -0.10 -17.26 -2.67
N SER A 354 -1.00 -18.21 -2.39
CA SER A 354 -0.62 -19.52 -1.87
C SER A 354 0.30 -20.26 -2.83
N ALA A 355 -0.03 -20.30 -4.12
CA ALA A 355 0.80 -20.90 -5.15
C ALA A 355 2.18 -20.22 -5.26
N LEU A 356 2.21 -18.88 -5.17
CA LEU A 356 3.46 -18.14 -5.17
C LEU A 356 4.35 -18.52 -3.98
N LEU A 357 3.79 -18.56 -2.77
CA LEU A 357 4.57 -18.81 -1.55
C LEU A 357 5.07 -20.26 -1.43
N THR A 358 4.39 -21.23 -2.04
CA THR A 358 4.76 -22.65 -1.97
C THR A 358 5.59 -23.14 -3.16
N ASP A 359 5.81 -22.31 -4.17
CA ASP A 359 6.68 -22.68 -5.29
C ASP A 359 8.15 -22.70 -4.86
N ALA A 360 8.66 -23.92 -4.66
CA ALA A 360 10.00 -24.20 -4.16
C ALA A 360 11.14 -23.71 -5.08
N HIS A 361 10.86 -23.37 -6.34
CA HIS A 361 11.86 -22.94 -7.31
C HIS A 361 11.68 -21.47 -7.70
N PHE A 362 10.47 -21.05 -8.01
CA PHE A 362 10.16 -19.70 -8.44
C PHE A 362 10.36 -18.70 -7.31
N PHE A 363 9.81 -18.95 -6.12
CA PHE A 363 9.78 -17.94 -5.06
C PHE A 363 11.18 -17.58 -4.51
N PRO A 364 12.07 -18.54 -4.20
CA PRO A 364 13.43 -18.19 -3.78
C PRO A 364 14.21 -17.40 -4.84
N ARG A 365 14.05 -17.78 -6.12
CA ARG A 365 14.66 -17.07 -7.27
C ARG A 365 14.06 -15.68 -7.46
N PHE A 366 12.75 -15.55 -7.28
CA PHE A 366 12.03 -14.27 -7.31
C PHE A 366 12.60 -13.33 -6.25
N VAL A 367 12.70 -13.76 -5.00
CA VAL A 367 13.23 -12.93 -3.89
C VAL A 367 14.66 -12.49 -4.17
N ALA A 368 15.54 -13.42 -4.57
CA ALA A 368 16.93 -13.08 -4.90
C ALA A 368 17.03 -12.07 -6.06
N THR A 369 16.24 -12.27 -7.12
CA THR A 369 16.21 -11.37 -8.29
C THR A 369 15.64 -10.01 -7.92
N ASN A 370 14.57 -9.96 -7.12
CA ASN A 370 13.96 -8.72 -6.66
C ASN A 370 14.94 -7.88 -5.84
N ARG A 371 15.67 -8.50 -4.89
CA ARG A 371 16.72 -7.82 -4.11
C ARG A 371 17.84 -7.26 -4.99
N ALA A 372 18.29 -8.03 -5.98
CA ALA A 372 19.31 -7.57 -6.94
C ALA A 372 18.80 -6.39 -7.79
N ARG A 373 17.54 -6.42 -8.23
CA ARG A 373 16.90 -5.32 -8.97
C ARG A 373 16.70 -4.08 -8.11
N LEU A 374 16.31 -4.25 -6.84
CA LEU A 374 16.19 -3.15 -5.89
C LEU A 374 17.54 -2.46 -5.68
N SER A 375 18.61 -3.24 -5.45
CA SER A 375 19.98 -2.74 -5.37
C SER A 375 20.37 -1.96 -6.63
N ALA A 376 20.19 -2.54 -7.82
CA ALA A 376 20.52 -1.88 -9.09
C ALA A 376 19.74 -0.56 -9.32
N SER A 377 18.45 -0.56 -8.96
CA SER A 377 17.59 0.62 -9.09
C SER A 377 17.96 1.70 -8.08
N TYR A 378 18.33 1.32 -6.85
CA TYR A 378 18.89 2.21 -5.85
C TYR A 378 20.21 2.83 -6.30
N GLU A 379 21.16 2.03 -6.82
CA GLU A 379 22.43 2.54 -7.34
C GLU A 379 22.22 3.55 -8.49
N THR A 380 21.17 3.37 -9.29
CA THR A 380 20.80 4.32 -10.35
C THR A 380 20.42 5.69 -9.77
N ILE A 381 19.41 5.75 -8.89
CA ILE A 381 19.01 7.03 -8.27
C ILE A 381 20.14 7.62 -7.42
N LYS A 382 20.92 6.79 -6.73
CA LYS A 382 22.08 7.25 -5.97
C LYS A 382 23.11 7.94 -6.85
N SER A 383 23.45 7.33 -7.98
CA SER A 383 24.41 7.94 -8.92
C SER A 383 23.90 9.28 -9.45
N TRP A 384 22.59 9.42 -9.68
CA TRP A 384 21.96 10.68 -10.06
C TRP A 384 22.07 11.73 -8.95
N LEU A 385 21.79 11.35 -7.70
CA LEU A 385 21.92 12.22 -6.53
C LEU A 385 23.37 12.69 -6.33
N GLN A 386 24.33 11.77 -6.41
CA GLN A 386 25.77 12.07 -6.28
C GLN A 386 26.29 12.94 -7.43
N HIS A 387 25.82 12.70 -8.65
CA HIS A 387 26.13 13.54 -9.81
C HIS A 387 25.75 14.99 -9.53
N HIS A 388 24.50 15.22 -9.11
CA HIS A 388 23.96 16.56 -8.84
C HIS A 388 24.34 17.13 -7.46
N GLY A 389 25.10 16.41 -6.64
CA GLY A 389 25.49 16.86 -5.30
C GLY A 389 24.32 16.99 -4.32
N ILE A 390 23.22 16.26 -4.56
CA ILE A 390 22.02 16.28 -3.72
C ILE A 390 22.22 15.33 -2.55
N ARG A 391 21.95 15.81 -1.33
CA ARG A 391 22.06 14.99 -0.12
C ARG A 391 20.88 14.03 -0.02
N TYR A 392 21.13 12.84 0.52
CA TYR A 392 20.12 11.82 0.76
C TYR A 392 20.57 10.94 1.93
N GLN A 393 19.62 10.19 2.48
CA GLN A 393 19.91 9.21 3.52
C GLN A 393 20.11 7.82 2.91
N PRO A 394 21.26 7.16 3.15
CA PRO A 394 21.48 5.80 2.68
C PRO A 394 20.37 4.86 3.13
N ALA A 395 19.87 4.05 2.20
CA ALA A 395 18.80 3.10 2.44
C ALA A 395 19.26 1.70 2.03
N ASN A 396 18.97 0.70 2.84
CA ASN A 396 19.30 -0.71 2.58
C ASN A 396 18.06 -1.61 2.57
N ALA A 397 16.87 -1.01 2.64
CA ALA A 397 15.60 -1.73 2.64
C ALA A 397 14.46 -0.90 2.06
N GLY A 398 13.41 -1.59 1.62
CA GLY A 398 12.21 -0.97 1.09
C GLY A 398 12.36 -0.51 -0.36
N HIS A 399 11.57 0.48 -0.74
CA HIS A 399 11.37 0.89 -2.14
C HIS A 399 11.75 2.34 -2.42
N PHE A 400 12.26 3.03 -1.41
CA PHE A 400 12.34 4.48 -1.36
C PHE A 400 13.62 4.96 -0.68
N VAL A 401 13.96 6.22 -0.95
CA VAL A 401 15.07 6.93 -0.34
C VAL A 401 14.59 8.32 0.11
N MET A 402 15.10 8.79 1.26
CA MET A 402 14.84 10.15 1.74
C MET A 402 15.87 11.10 1.11
N VAL A 403 15.41 12.08 0.35
CA VAL A 403 16.22 13.02 -0.43
C VAL A 403 16.04 14.43 0.11
N ASP A 404 17.13 15.15 0.32
CA ASP A 404 17.14 16.51 0.81
C ASP A 404 17.24 17.52 -0.35
N PHE A 405 16.08 18.06 -0.73
CA PHE A 405 15.93 19.12 -1.72
C PHE A 405 15.95 20.52 -1.10
N THR A 406 16.25 20.70 0.20
CA THR A 406 16.24 22.01 0.86
C THR A 406 17.00 23.10 0.06
N PRO A 407 18.21 22.84 -0.51
CA PRO A 407 18.94 23.85 -1.28
C PRO A 407 18.29 24.20 -2.63
N LEU A 408 17.38 23.37 -3.11
CA LEU A 408 16.72 23.45 -4.42
C LEU A 408 15.25 23.88 -4.30
N LEU A 409 14.80 24.20 -3.09
CA LEU A 409 13.45 24.67 -2.86
C LEU A 409 13.19 26.02 -3.54
N PRO A 410 11.98 26.25 -4.08
CA PRO A 410 11.59 27.55 -4.60
C PRO A 410 11.78 28.66 -3.54
N THR A 411 12.38 29.78 -3.94
CA THR A 411 12.59 30.94 -3.07
C THR A 411 11.59 32.08 -3.32
N VAL A 412 10.85 32.00 -4.43
CA VAL A 412 9.79 32.93 -4.83
C VAL A 412 8.57 32.16 -5.30
N ASP A 413 7.38 32.69 -5.04
CA ASP A 413 6.14 32.16 -5.59
C ASP A 413 5.90 32.62 -7.03
N LYS A 414 4.80 32.18 -7.63
CA LYS A 414 4.42 32.51 -9.01
C LYS A 414 4.22 34.01 -9.25
N ASP A 415 3.90 34.78 -8.20
CA ASP A 415 3.70 36.22 -8.27
C ASP A 415 5.01 36.99 -7.99
N GLY A 416 6.14 36.27 -7.90
CA GLY A 416 7.47 36.82 -7.62
C GLY A 416 7.68 37.20 -6.16
N LYS A 417 6.77 36.81 -5.25
CA LYS A 417 6.88 37.12 -3.83
C LYS A 417 7.82 36.13 -3.15
N LYS A 418 8.73 36.65 -2.32
CA LYS A 418 9.67 35.83 -1.55
C LYS A 418 8.93 34.86 -0.62
N ILE A 419 9.31 33.58 -0.69
CA ILE A 419 8.84 32.53 0.21
C ILE A 419 9.68 32.60 1.50
N THR A 420 8.99 32.60 2.64
CA THR A 420 9.62 32.70 3.96
C THR A 420 9.43 31.45 4.82
N ASP A 421 8.42 30.64 4.51
CA ASP A 421 8.17 29.35 5.15
C ASP A 421 8.64 28.22 4.21
N LEU A 422 9.56 27.38 4.67
CA LEU A 422 10.04 26.25 3.88
C LEU A 422 8.96 25.20 3.62
N ARG A 423 7.91 25.11 4.46
CA ARG A 423 6.76 24.22 4.21
C ARG A 423 5.93 24.67 3.00
N ASP A 424 5.88 25.99 2.77
CA ASP A 424 5.27 26.55 1.57
C ASP A 424 6.10 26.18 0.34
N ALA A 425 7.42 26.28 0.46
CA ALA A 425 8.33 25.88 -0.60
C ALA A 425 8.27 24.37 -0.93
N ASP A 426 8.12 23.49 0.08
CA ASP A 426 7.89 22.05 -0.12
C ASP A 426 6.64 21.79 -0.93
N THR A 427 5.55 22.43 -0.54
CA THR A 427 4.26 22.29 -1.21
C THR A 427 4.34 22.75 -2.66
N MET A 428 5.07 23.83 -2.91
CA MET A 428 5.30 24.34 -4.26
C MET A 428 6.17 23.41 -5.09
N LEU A 429 7.24 22.85 -4.53
CA LEU A 429 8.06 21.86 -5.23
C LEU A 429 7.22 20.63 -5.59
N TRP A 430 6.40 20.15 -4.66
CA TRP A 430 5.47 19.03 -4.90
C TRP A 430 4.49 19.33 -6.04
N ALA A 431 3.86 20.50 -6.03
CA ALA A 431 2.94 20.91 -7.10
C ALA A 431 3.66 21.03 -8.45
N LYS A 432 4.83 21.68 -8.49
CA LYS A 432 5.67 21.82 -9.69
C LYS A 432 6.09 20.45 -10.25
N ALA A 433 6.40 19.49 -9.39
CA ALA A 433 6.73 18.13 -9.79
C ALA A 433 5.54 17.46 -10.50
N LEU A 434 4.34 17.56 -9.93
CA LEU A 434 3.12 17.03 -10.55
C LEU A 434 2.78 17.69 -11.89
N GLU A 435 2.98 19.02 -12.01
CA GLU A 435 2.83 19.74 -13.29
C GLU A 435 3.79 19.20 -14.36
N HIS A 436 5.00 18.83 -13.96
CA HIS A 436 6.00 18.19 -14.83
C HIS A 436 5.84 16.67 -14.91
N LYS A 437 4.68 16.15 -14.50
CA LYS A 437 4.30 14.74 -14.62
C LYS A 437 5.29 13.80 -13.93
N VAL A 438 5.79 14.19 -12.76
CA VAL A 438 6.55 13.31 -11.85
C VAL A 438 6.04 13.50 -10.42
N ALA A 439 5.66 12.40 -9.77
CA ALA A 439 5.13 12.46 -8.41
C ALA A 439 6.22 12.05 -7.41
N ILE A 440 6.44 12.88 -6.39
CA ILE A 440 7.27 12.59 -5.20
C ILE A 440 6.47 12.97 -3.95
N THR A 441 6.89 12.55 -2.75
CA THR A 441 6.13 12.84 -1.53
C THR A 441 6.93 13.68 -0.54
N PRO A 442 6.42 14.85 -0.09
CA PRO A 442 7.04 15.63 0.97
C PRO A 442 7.20 14.82 2.25
N GLY A 443 8.31 15.02 2.97
CA GLY A 443 8.59 14.38 4.24
C GLY A 443 7.53 14.67 5.30
N SER A 444 6.89 15.83 5.24
CA SER A 444 5.79 16.22 6.14
C SER A 444 4.65 15.19 6.17
N ASN A 445 4.40 14.48 5.07
CA ASN A 445 3.38 13.44 5.02
C ASN A 445 3.73 12.26 5.93
N TYR A 446 5.01 11.99 6.18
CA TYR A 446 5.50 10.95 7.09
C TYR A 446 5.80 11.48 8.50
N ALA A 447 5.29 12.67 8.81
CA ALA A 447 5.70 13.44 9.98
C ALA A 447 7.23 13.64 10.05
N TYR A 448 7.92 13.77 8.91
CA TYR A 448 9.33 14.14 8.93
C TYR A 448 9.48 15.57 9.50
N PRO A 449 10.40 15.81 10.46
CA PRO A 449 10.41 17.07 11.21
C PRO A 449 10.94 18.26 10.41
N ARG A 450 11.85 18.02 9.46
CA ARG A 450 12.50 19.06 8.66
C ARG A 450 11.85 19.22 7.28
N PRO A 451 11.38 20.43 6.92
CA PRO A 451 10.97 20.75 5.55
C PRO A 451 12.14 20.61 4.56
N GLY A 452 11.84 20.37 3.29
CA GLY A 452 12.81 20.22 2.21
C GLY A 452 13.25 18.79 1.95
N VAL A 453 12.86 17.84 2.81
CA VAL A 453 13.18 16.42 2.63
C VAL A 453 11.97 15.70 2.04
N PHE A 454 12.19 14.88 1.02
CA PHE A 454 11.17 14.15 0.27
C PHE A 454 11.47 12.66 0.24
N ARG A 455 10.43 11.83 0.32
CA ARG A 455 10.52 10.41 0.01
C ARG A 455 10.40 10.22 -1.50
N VAL A 456 11.38 9.54 -2.10
CA VAL A 456 11.41 9.23 -3.53
C VAL A 456 11.48 7.72 -3.72
N THR A 457 10.47 7.15 -4.39
CA THR A 457 10.41 5.72 -4.72
C THR A 457 11.28 5.43 -5.93
N PHE A 458 12.14 4.42 -5.83
CA PHE A 458 13.06 4.03 -6.90
C PHE A 458 12.76 2.65 -7.48
N SER A 459 11.82 1.87 -6.93
CA SER A 459 11.46 0.53 -7.40
C SER A 459 10.60 0.52 -8.68
N LEU A 460 11.02 1.28 -9.68
CA LEU A 460 10.40 1.41 -11.00
C LEU A 460 11.22 0.65 -12.05
N LEU A 461 10.59 0.31 -13.19
CA LEU A 461 11.33 -0.20 -14.34
C LEU A 461 12.38 0.83 -14.80
N PRO A 462 13.55 0.41 -15.34
CA PRO A 462 14.65 1.32 -15.66
C PRO A 462 14.27 2.52 -16.54
N GLN A 463 13.40 2.33 -17.54
CA GLN A 463 12.94 3.41 -18.41
C GLN A 463 12.08 4.45 -17.65
N ALA A 464 11.21 3.98 -16.76
CA ALA A 464 10.36 4.86 -15.96
C ALA A 464 11.17 5.60 -14.89
N LEU A 465 12.14 4.93 -14.25
CA LEU A 465 13.06 5.59 -13.32
C LEU A 465 13.87 6.68 -14.04
N ALA A 466 14.47 6.36 -15.19
CA ALA A 466 15.25 7.32 -15.96
C ALA A 466 14.40 8.54 -16.40
N GLU A 467 13.17 8.31 -16.86
CA GLU A 467 12.26 9.40 -17.23
C GLU A 467 11.83 10.24 -16.03
N GLY A 468 11.59 9.62 -14.87
CA GLY A 468 11.28 10.33 -13.62
C GLY A 468 12.42 11.23 -13.17
N LEU A 469 13.66 10.72 -13.19
CA LEU A 469 14.86 11.49 -12.86
C LEU A 469 15.08 12.64 -13.84
N ARG A 470 14.91 12.40 -15.15
CA ARG A 470 15.00 13.45 -16.18
C ARG A 470 13.97 14.56 -15.96
N ARG A 471 12.73 14.22 -15.58
CA ARG A 471 11.68 15.21 -15.24
C ARG A 471 12.02 15.96 -13.96
N LEU A 472 12.59 15.29 -12.96
CA LEU A 472 13.07 15.96 -11.74
C LEU A 472 14.18 16.96 -12.03
N GLU A 473 15.08 16.69 -12.98
CA GLU A 473 16.10 17.68 -13.40
C GLU A 473 15.47 18.97 -13.95
N LEU A 474 14.36 18.86 -14.69
CA LEU A 474 13.60 20.02 -15.18
C LEU A 474 12.94 20.78 -14.03
N VAL A 475 12.30 20.03 -13.11
CA VAL A 475 11.61 20.60 -11.94
C VAL A 475 12.59 21.37 -11.04
N LEU A 476 13.78 20.80 -10.82
CA LEU A 476 14.81 21.32 -9.93
C LEU A 476 15.76 22.31 -10.61
N GLY A 477 15.65 22.52 -11.92
CA GLY A 477 16.51 23.45 -12.66
C GLY A 477 17.95 22.97 -12.84
N LEU A 478 18.20 21.66 -12.77
CA LEU A 478 19.53 21.05 -12.84
C LEU A 478 20.08 20.94 -14.27
N ASN A 479 19.25 21.19 -15.28
CA ASN A 479 19.60 21.13 -16.70
C ASN A 479 20.16 22.44 -17.28
N ASN A 480 20.44 23.45 -16.44
CA ASN A 480 20.86 24.77 -16.90
C ASN A 480 22.36 25.00 -16.75
N ASP A 481 23.05 25.00 -17.88
CA ASP A 481 24.49 25.19 -18.08
C ASP A 481 25.01 26.61 -17.73
N GLY A 482 24.32 27.44 -16.92
CA GLY A 482 24.88 28.76 -16.61
C GLY A 482 24.05 29.87 -15.96
N SER A 483 23.10 29.61 -15.04
CA SER A 483 22.44 30.76 -14.37
C SER A 483 22.12 30.66 -12.88
N THR A 484 22.57 29.64 -12.15
CA THR A 484 22.53 29.69 -10.68
C THR A 484 23.87 29.29 -10.09
N SER A 485 24.54 30.26 -9.49
CA SER A 485 25.80 30.13 -8.79
C SER A 485 25.60 29.39 -7.47
N ASP A 486 25.78 28.07 -7.45
CA ASP A 486 26.42 27.33 -6.35
C ASP A 486 26.44 25.79 -6.53
N VAL A 487 25.84 25.25 -7.60
CA VAL A 487 25.99 23.82 -7.96
C VAL A 487 26.76 23.74 -9.27
N SER A 488 27.99 23.23 -9.23
CA SER A 488 28.87 23.09 -10.40
C SER A 488 28.15 22.34 -11.54
N SER A 489 28.12 22.92 -12.74
CA SER A 489 27.55 22.32 -13.97
C SER A 489 28.34 21.07 -14.38
N LYS A 490 28.09 19.94 -13.71
CA LYS A 490 28.47 18.63 -14.19
C LYS A 490 27.50 18.31 -15.32
N GLY A 491 28.00 18.07 -16.54
CA GLY A 491 27.18 17.88 -17.74
C GLY A 491 26.09 16.81 -17.61
N THR A 492 25.32 16.56 -18.69
CA THR A 492 24.14 15.68 -18.67
C THR A 492 24.43 14.33 -17.98
N TRP A 493 23.64 14.01 -16.95
CA TRP A 493 23.75 12.72 -16.27
C TRP A 493 23.34 11.59 -17.23
N ALA A 494 24.12 10.52 -17.22
CA ALA A 494 23.77 9.28 -17.90
C ALA A 494 23.61 8.17 -16.86
N PRO A 495 22.55 7.35 -16.95
CA PRO A 495 22.38 6.23 -16.04
C PRO A 495 23.56 5.27 -16.16
N PRO A 496 24.04 4.69 -15.03
CA PRO A 496 25.11 3.72 -15.06
C PRO A 496 24.71 2.50 -15.91
N ALA A 497 25.69 1.90 -16.58
CA ALA A 497 25.47 0.63 -17.28
C ALA A 497 25.10 -0.45 -16.26
N LEU A 498 23.82 -0.83 -16.22
CA LEU A 498 23.35 -1.86 -15.32
C LEU A 498 23.82 -3.24 -15.80
N PRO A 499 24.15 -4.16 -14.89
CA PRO A 499 24.56 -5.50 -15.28
C PRO A 499 23.47 -6.16 -16.13
N ALA A 500 23.83 -6.82 -17.25
CA ALA A 500 22.87 -7.41 -18.18
C ALA A 500 21.89 -8.40 -17.50
N PHE A 501 22.32 -9.04 -16.41
CA PHE A 501 21.50 -9.97 -15.62
C PHE A 501 20.47 -9.28 -14.71
N ALA A 502 20.66 -8.00 -14.36
CA ALA A 502 19.83 -7.32 -13.37
C ALA A 502 18.36 -7.27 -13.84
N PHE A 503 18.10 -7.13 -15.14
CA PHE A 503 16.75 -7.02 -15.69
C PHE A 503 16.41 -8.08 -16.74
N ALA A 504 17.20 -9.16 -16.83
CA ALA A 504 16.87 -10.28 -17.71
C ALA A 504 15.68 -11.06 -17.12
N PRO A 505 14.60 -11.30 -17.89
CA PRO A 505 13.53 -12.18 -17.44
C PRO A 505 14.05 -13.61 -17.37
N PHE A 506 13.68 -14.34 -16.32
CA PHE A 506 13.94 -15.77 -16.28
C PHE A 506 12.70 -16.55 -16.70
N SER A 507 12.90 -17.53 -17.58
CA SER A 507 11.82 -18.43 -18.00
C SER A 507 11.32 -19.23 -16.80
N LEU A 508 9.99 -19.26 -16.61
CA LEU A 508 9.35 -20.32 -15.84
C LEU A 508 9.81 -21.66 -16.45
N GLN A 509 10.55 -22.47 -15.69
CA GLN A 509 10.73 -23.85 -16.09
C GLN A 509 9.34 -24.47 -16.11
N LYS A 510 8.96 -25.10 -17.23
CA LYS A 510 7.75 -25.93 -17.26
C LYS A 510 8.01 -27.09 -16.30
N GLY A 511 7.54 -26.97 -15.05
CA GLY A 511 7.44 -28.11 -14.17
C GLY A 511 6.55 -29.13 -14.87
N THR A 512 7.12 -30.29 -15.20
CA THR A 512 6.33 -31.46 -15.52
C THR A 512 5.42 -31.70 -14.32
N ALA A 513 4.11 -31.59 -14.51
CA ALA A 513 3.16 -32.10 -13.52
C ALA A 513 3.60 -33.53 -13.20
N SER A 514 4.00 -33.81 -11.96
CA SER A 514 4.37 -35.16 -11.58
C SER A 514 3.12 -36.01 -11.75
N GLU A 515 3.16 -36.94 -12.68
CA GLU A 515 2.25 -38.08 -12.67
C GLU A 515 2.34 -38.71 -11.28
N MET A 516 1.21 -38.71 -10.58
CA MET A 516 1.01 -39.53 -9.39
C MET A 516 1.33 -40.98 -9.81
N PRO A 517 2.22 -41.71 -9.10
CA PRO A 517 2.50 -43.08 -9.48
C PRO A 517 1.24 -43.92 -9.26
N GLU A 518 0.73 -44.51 -10.33
CA GLU A 518 -0.29 -45.56 -10.28
C GLU A 518 0.22 -46.69 -9.37
N SER A 519 -0.50 -46.91 -8.27
CA SER A 519 -0.30 -48.08 -7.44
C SER A 519 -0.69 -49.32 -8.23
N SER A 520 0.31 -50.13 -8.59
CA SER A 520 0.13 -51.48 -9.13
C SER A 520 -0.46 -52.39 -8.04
N GLY A 521 -1.79 -52.42 -7.96
CA GLY A 521 -2.53 -53.39 -7.15
C GLY A 521 -2.56 -54.74 -7.85
N THR A 522 -1.81 -55.69 -7.31
CA THR A 522 -1.82 -57.10 -7.72
C THR A 522 -3.15 -57.74 -7.30
N GLU A 523 -3.78 -58.46 -8.24
CA GLU A 523 -5.01 -59.24 -8.01
C GLU A 523 -4.77 -60.35 -6.97
N ALA A 524 -5.73 -60.50 -6.06
CA ALA A 524 -6.01 -61.79 -5.41
C ALA A 524 -7.52 -61.98 -5.33
N SER A 525 -7.98 -62.94 -6.12
CA SER A 525 -9.34 -63.46 -6.21
C SER A 525 -9.77 -64.16 -4.94
N LEU A 526 -11.04 -63.98 -4.54
CA LEU A 526 -11.81 -65.00 -3.80
C LEU A 526 -13.29 -64.84 -4.14
N SER A 527 -13.89 -65.98 -4.50
CA SER A 527 -15.23 -66.17 -5.04
C SER A 527 -16.23 -66.70 -4.00
N ALA A 528 -17.51 -66.38 -4.27
CA ALA A 528 -18.71 -67.23 -4.14
C ALA A 528 -19.65 -67.12 -2.92
N GLY A 529 -20.96 -67.12 -3.25
CA GLY A 529 -22.15 -67.37 -2.41
C GLY A 529 -23.08 -66.15 -2.33
N GLY A 530 -24.14 -65.97 -3.16
CA GLY A 530 -25.42 -66.72 -3.18
C GLY A 530 -26.28 -66.33 -1.97
N SER A 531 -27.54 -65.88 -2.01
CA SER A 531 -28.67 -65.99 -2.95
C SER A 531 -29.91 -65.27 -2.37
N GLY A 532 -30.87 -64.86 -3.23
CA GLY A 532 -32.31 -64.66 -2.92
C GLY A 532 -32.74 -63.21 -2.62
N SER A 533 -33.41 -62.47 -3.50
CA SER A 533 -34.78 -62.57 -4.05
C SER A 533 -35.73 -61.56 -3.40
N GLY A 534 -36.40 -60.70 -4.20
CA GLY A 534 -37.69 -60.11 -3.81
C GLY A 534 -37.94 -58.64 -4.14
N SER A 535 -38.49 -58.39 -5.33
CA SER A 535 -39.53 -57.38 -5.68
C SER A 535 -39.40 -55.90 -5.29
N GLY A 536 -39.27 -55.06 -6.33
CA GLY A 536 -40.25 -54.03 -6.69
C GLY A 536 -40.38 -52.78 -5.81
N ILE A 537 -39.96 -51.63 -6.34
CA ILE A 537 -40.76 -50.41 -6.58
C ILE A 537 -39.81 -49.36 -7.17
N ALA A 538 -40.21 -48.81 -8.31
CA ALA A 538 -39.56 -47.68 -8.94
C ALA A 538 -39.93 -46.38 -8.20
N SER A 539 -38.93 -45.56 -7.85
CA SER A 539 -39.12 -44.12 -7.77
C SER A 539 -37.78 -43.43 -8.03
N ALA A 540 -37.72 -42.74 -9.17
CA ALA A 540 -36.60 -41.94 -9.59
C ALA A 540 -36.49 -40.68 -8.72
N VAL A 541 -35.24 -40.38 -8.39
CA VAL A 541 -34.76 -39.16 -7.73
C VAL A 541 -35.00 -37.96 -8.66
N PRO A 542 -35.53 -36.81 -8.18
CA PRO A 542 -35.70 -35.63 -9.03
C PRO A 542 -34.36 -34.97 -9.33
N SER A 543 -34.10 -34.79 -10.63
CA SER A 543 -33.02 -33.97 -11.18
C SER A 543 -33.44 -32.50 -11.19
N SER A 544 -32.54 -31.67 -10.67
CA SER A 544 -32.38 -30.22 -10.90
C SER A 544 -33.48 -29.24 -10.43
N VAL A 545 -33.01 -28.33 -9.58
CA VAL A 545 -33.62 -27.04 -9.21
C VAL A 545 -33.37 -26.05 -10.34
N GLU A 546 -33.98 -26.27 -11.51
CA GLU A 546 -33.81 -25.39 -12.68
C GLU A 546 -35.11 -24.86 -13.30
N GLU A 547 -36.26 -25.04 -12.63
CA GLU A 547 -37.55 -24.46 -13.06
C GLU A 547 -38.28 -23.71 -11.93
N ALA A 548 -37.69 -22.64 -11.39
CA ALA A 548 -38.41 -21.75 -10.47
C ALA A 548 -38.16 -20.23 -10.59
N ILE A 549 -37.28 -19.73 -11.46
CA ILE A 549 -36.96 -18.28 -11.47
C ILE A 549 -37.09 -17.59 -12.84
N LEU A 550 -37.10 -18.29 -13.96
CA LEU A 550 -37.14 -17.63 -15.28
C LEU A 550 -38.38 -18.05 -16.07
N GLY A 551 -39.39 -17.18 -16.05
CA GLY A 551 -40.58 -17.29 -16.89
C GLY A 551 -40.28 -17.21 -18.40
N PRO A 552 -41.22 -17.60 -19.26
CA PRO A 552 -40.92 -18.02 -20.63
C PRO A 552 -40.68 -16.85 -21.59
N SER A 553 -39.52 -16.89 -22.25
CA SER A 553 -39.19 -16.07 -23.41
C SER A 553 -39.99 -16.51 -24.64
N ARG A 554 -40.63 -15.58 -25.35
CA ARG A 554 -41.07 -15.80 -26.75
C ARG A 554 -40.51 -14.74 -27.71
N PRO A 555 -40.29 -15.10 -28.99
CA PRO A 555 -39.30 -14.46 -29.85
C PRO A 555 -39.92 -13.47 -30.83
N ARG A 556 -39.18 -12.44 -31.27
CA ARG A 556 -39.54 -11.70 -32.50
C ARG A 556 -38.38 -11.36 -33.42
N LYS A 557 -38.70 -11.58 -34.70
CA LYS A 557 -37.94 -11.54 -35.94
C LYS A 557 -37.37 -10.16 -36.31
N ARG A 558 -36.26 -10.20 -37.04
CA ARG A 558 -35.70 -9.16 -37.92
C ARG A 558 -36.75 -8.55 -38.87
N ALA A 559 -36.72 -7.23 -39.03
CA ALA A 559 -37.06 -6.54 -40.28
C ALA A 559 -36.34 -5.18 -40.35
N ARG A 560 -35.76 -4.88 -41.52
CA ARG A 560 -35.14 -3.59 -41.91
C ARG A 560 -36.22 -2.55 -42.24
N ARG A 561 -36.01 -1.28 -41.89
CA ARG A 561 -36.27 -0.13 -42.79
C ARG A 561 -35.62 1.16 -42.28
N ASN A 562 -35.01 1.89 -43.22
CA ASN A 562 -34.50 3.26 -43.08
C ASN A 562 -35.64 4.24 -42.81
N THR A 563 -35.37 5.29 -42.02
CA THR A 563 -35.68 6.69 -42.36
C THR A 563 -34.80 7.62 -41.52
N THR A 564 -34.22 8.58 -42.22
CA THR A 564 -33.58 9.81 -41.76
C THR A 564 -34.52 10.65 -40.90
N ASP A 565 -33.99 11.32 -39.86
CA ASP A 565 -34.21 12.75 -39.62
C ASP A 565 -33.22 13.25 -38.57
N GLY A 566 -32.57 14.36 -38.90
CA GLY A 566 -31.51 14.97 -38.12
C GLY A 566 -32.03 15.90 -37.03
N VAL A 567 -31.29 15.97 -35.94
CA VAL A 567 -31.23 17.16 -35.08
C VAL A 567 -29.76 17.37 -34.72
N ALA A 568 -29.17 18.41 -35.31
CA ALA A 568 -27.84 18.89 -34.97
C ALA A 568 -27.88 19.55 -33.59
N GLY A 569 -27.29 18.89 -32.59
CA GLY A 569 -26.97 19.49 -31.30
C GLY A 569 -25.46 19.68 -31.21
N THR A 570 -24.99 20.90 -31.44
CA THR A 570 -23.60 21.30 -31.21
C THR A 570 -23.32 21.34 -29.71
N SER A 571 -22.79 20.26 -29.15
CA SER A 571 -22.03 20.33 -27.90
C SER A 571 -20.55 20.49 -28.25
N SER A 572 -20.08 21.73 -28.26
CA SER A 572 -18.65 22.03 -28.22
C SER A 572 -18.11 21.53 -26.88
N SER A 573 -17.62 20.29 -26.84
CA SER A 573 -16.70 19.86 -25.80
C SER A 573 -15.41 20.65 -25.98
N HIS A 574 -15.24 21.69 -25.17
CA HIS A 574 -13.94 22.32 -25.00
C HIS A 574 -12.99 21.25 -24.45
N LEU A 575 -12.18 20.70 -25.36
CA LEU A 575 -11.04 19.86 -25.02
C LEU A 575 -10.05 20.73 -24.23
N LEU A 576 -9.96 20.45 -22.93
CA LEU A 576 -8.97 21.06 -22.05
C LEU A 576 -7.62 20.36 -22.26
N THR A 577 -6.56 21.14 -22.40
CA THR A 577 -5.18 20.64 -22.57
C THR A 577 -4.57 20.30 -21.20
N PRO A 578 -3.52 19.45 -21.13
CA PRO A 578 -2.92 19.00 -19.86
C PRO A 578 -2.42 20.10 -18.90
N ALA A 579 -2.27 21.34 -19.37
CA ALA A 579 -2.01 22.51 -18.54
C ALA A 579 -3.17 22.83 -17.55
N GLN A 580 -4.29 22.11 -17.63
CA GLN A 580 -5.50 22.35 -16.82
C GLN A 580 -5.75 21.25 -15.77
N LEU A 581 -4.83 20.29 -15.61
CA LEU A 581 -4.93 19.19 -14.62
C LEU A 581 -4.51 19.58 -13.20
N VAL A 582 -3.87 20.74 -13.04
CA VAL A 582 -3.70 21.44 -11.78
C VAL A 582 -4.11 22.86 -12.09
N PRO A 583 -5.10 23.47 -11.41
CA PRO A 583 -5.33 24.91 -11.57
C PRO A 583 -4.02 25.64 -11.29
N GLU A 584 -3.88 26.88 -11.75
CA GLU A 584 -2.87 27.78 -11.17
C GLU A 584 -3.25 28.06 -9.71
N LEU A 585 -2.99 27.10 -8.83
CA LEU A 585 -3.42 27.14 -7.45
C LEU A 585 -2.71 28.30 -6.77
N THR A 586 -3.46 29.09 -6.02
CA THR A 586 -2.90 30.09 -5.12
C THR A 586 -2.18 29.41 -3.97
N MET A 587 -1.29 30.13 -3.29
CA MET A 587 -0.64 29.60 -2.08
C MET A 587 -1.63 29.14 -1.01
N ALA A 588 -2.81 29.76 -0.93
CA ALA A 588 -3.86 29.33 -0.02
C ALA A 588 -4.41 27.95 -0.39
N GLN A 589 -4.70 27.72 -1.68
CA GLN A 589 -5.20 26.42 -2.15
C GLN A 589 -4.13 25.32 -2.06
N LEU A 590 -2.87 25.66 -2.30
CA LEU A 590 -1.74 24.75 -2.11
C LEU A 590 -1.58 24.34 -0.64
N LYS A 591 -1.74 25.28 0.30
CA LYS A 591 -1.71 24.99 1.74
C LYS A 591 -2.82 24.04 2.17
N GLU A 592 -4.04 24.24 1.67
CA GLU A 592 -5.15 23.33 1.94
C GLU A 592 -4.87 21.92 1.42
N LEU A 593 -4.31 21.78 0.22
CA LEU A 593 -3.91 20.50 -0.36
C LEU A 593 -2.79 19.82 0.43
N SER A 594 -1.77 20.57 0.85
CA SER A 594 -0.63 20.07 1.61
C SER A 594 -1.01 19.61 3.01
N ALA A 595 -1.84 20.41 3.70
CA ALA A 595 -2.41 20.04 5.00
C ALA A 595 -3.22 18.75 4.88
N ALA A 596 -3.98 18.62 3.79
CA ALA A 596 -4.74 17.42 3.53
C ALA A 596 -3.87 16.21 3.18
N ALA A 597 -2.80 16.40 2.40
CA ALA A 597 -1.81 15.38 2.06
C ALA A 597 -1.10 14.82 3.31
N SER A 598 -0.83 15.70 4.29
CA SER A 598 -0.23 15.36 5.58
C SER A 598 -1.14 14.48 6.44
N SER A 599 -2.45 14.50 6.18
CA SER A 599 -3.46 13.63 6.78
C SER A 599 -3.86 12.45 5.89
N CYS A 600 -3.21 12.27 4.73
CA CYS A 600 -3.70 11.36 3.69
C CYS A 600 -2.84 10.10 3.52
N CYS A 601 -3.58 9.01 3.37
CA CYS A 601 -3.21 7.62 3.30
C CYS A 601 -2.86 7.23 1.87
N CYS A 602 -1.61 6.85 1.61
CA CYS A 602 -1.22 5.88 0.57
C CYS A 602 0.25 5.46 0.76
#